data_AF-A0A3S5FDR3-F1
#
_entry.id   AF-A0A3S5FDR3-F1
#
_cell.length_a   1.000
_cell.length_b   1.000
_cell.length_c   1.000
_cell.angle_alpha   90.00
_cell.angle_beta   90.00
_cell.angle_gamma   90.00
#
_symmetry.space_group_name_H-M   'P 1'
#
loop_
_entity.id
_entity.type
_entity.pdbx_description
1 polymer ?
#
loop_
_entity_poly.entity_id
_entity_poly.type
_entity_poly.pdbx_seq_one_letter_code
_entity_poly.pdbx_strand_id
1 'polypeptide(L)'
;TDDDGITRADFDKALERVLVGPSRRSNPLGPLEKRMAAVQESGRALVAWLTPGAHIQPTKVSIIPRVSEATTSLGYTQLVPEDRRLFTIDELADRMTVLLGGRAAEQVVFNTVSDALFNAYASVP
;
A
#
# COMPACT_ATOMS: atom_id res chain seq x y z
N THR A 1 -4.24 -11.05 37.30
CA THR A 1 -2.89 -10.52 36.98
C THR A 1 -3.07 -9.83 35.66
N ASP A 2 -3.33 -8.52 35.73
CA ASP A 2 -3.70 -7.72 34.57
C ASP A 2 -2.48 -7.54 33.65
N ASP A 3 -2.73 -7.80 32.37
CA ASP A 3 -1.80 -7.70 31.25
C ASP A 3 -1.71 -6.23 30.81
N ASP A 4 -1.34 -5.34 31.74
CA ASP A 4 -1.47 -3.87 31.63
C ASP A 4 -0.22 -3.20 31.00
N GLY A 5 0.45 -3.92 30.10
CA GLY A 5 1.71 -3.51 29.45
C GLY A 5 1.53 -3.14 27.98
N ILE A 6 2.27 -2.12 27.51
CA ILE A 6 2.32 -1.78 26.09
C ILE A 6 3.12 -2.85 25.35
N THR A 7 2.51 -3.44 24.33
CA THR A 7 3.13 -4.48 23.50
C THR A 7 3.67 -3.91 22.19
N ARG A 8 4.49 -4.70 21.48
CA ARG A 8 4.94 -4.35 20.12
C ARG A 8 3.78 -4.14 19.15
N ALA A 9 2.69 -4.88 19.32
CA ALA A 9 1.50 -4.76 18.49
C ALA A 9 0.82 -3.38 18.66
N ASP A 10 0.91 -2.78 19.84
CA ASP A 10 0.38 -1.44 20.09
C ASP A 10 1.18 -0.37 19.33
N PHE A 11 2.51 -0.51 19.29
CA PHE A 11 3.38 0.35 18.48
C PHE A 11 3.10 0.20 16.98
N ASP A 12 2.99 -1.02 16.47
CA ASP A 12 2.70 -1.27 15.06
C ASP A 12 1.35 -0.65 14.67
N LYS A 13 0.33 -0.79 15.53
CA LYS A 13 -1.00 -0.21 15.31
C LYS A 13 -0.99 1.32 15.37
N ALA A 14 -0.23 1.91 16.28
CA ALA A 14 -0.06 3.35 16.37
C ALA A 14 0.65 3.90 15.12
N LEU A 15 1.73 3.25 14.68
CA LEU A 15 2.47 3.62 13.48
C LEU A 15 1.57 3.57 12.23
N GLU A 16 0.81 2.48 12.05
CA GLU A 16 -0.14 2.38 10.94
C GLU A 16 -1.19 3.48 10.95
N ARG A 17 -1.68 3.84 12.14
CA ARG A 17 -2.67 4.90 12.30
C ARG A 17 -2.10 6.27 11.91
N VAL A 18 -0.83 6.52 12.19
CA VAL A 18 -0.13 7.76 11.82
C VAL A 18 0.15 7.79 10.31
N LEU A 19 0.64 6.68 9.74
CA LEU A 19 1.05 6.62 8.33
C LEU A 19 -0.13 6.61 7.36
N VAL A 20 -1.17 5.82 7.65
CA VAL A 20 -2.26 5.53 6.68
C VAL A 20 -3.64 5.89 7.23
N GLY A 21 -3.70 6.50 8.41
CA GLY A 21 -4.95 6.92 9.04
C GLY A 21 -5.70 5.83 9.80
N PRO A 22 -6.84 6.19 10.44
CA PRO A 22 -7.64 5.26 11.22
C PRO A 22 -8.26 4.15 10.35
N SER A 23 -8.19 2.91 10.84
CA SER A 23 -8.86 1.78 10.19
C SER A 23 -10.38 1.91 10.29
N ARG A 24 -11.09 1.82 9.18
CA ARG A 24 -12.56 1.83 9.17
C ARG A 24 -13.07 0.39 9.12
N ARG A 25 -13.29 -0.21 10.29
CA ARG A 25 -13.80 -1.60 10.39
C ARG A 25 -15.32 -1.72 10.16
N SER A 26 -16.06 -0.61 10.23
CA SER A 26 -17.53 -0.61 10.22
C SER A 26 -18.19 -0.68 8.85
N ASN A 27 -17.42 -0.61 7.75
CA ASN A 27 -17.96 -0.74 6.39
C ASN A 27 -17.14 -1.77 5.60
N PRO A 28 -17.52 -3.05 5.64
CA PRO A 28 -16.79 -4.08 4.93
C PRO A 28 -16.92 -3.88 3.42
N LEU A 29 -15.78 -3.95 2.73
CA LEU A 29 -15.74 -3.96 1.27
C LEU A 29 -16.54 -5.13 0.70
N GLY A 30 -17.22 -4.89 -0.42
CA GLY A 30 -17.88 -5.93 -1.20
C GLY A 30 -16.88 -6.98 -1.71
N PRO A 31 -17.34 -8.18 -2.09
CA PRO A 31 -16.45 -9.25 -2.57
C PRO A 31 -15.57 -8.84 -3.76
N LEU A 32 -16.13 -8.06 -4.69
CA LEU A 32 -15.40 -7.55 -5.86
C LEU A 32 -14.32 -6.54 -5.44
N GLU A 33 -14.67 -5.56 -4.60
CA GLU A 33 -13.74 -4.53 -4.10
C GLU A 33 -12.58 -5.15 -3.31
N LYS A 34 -12.86 -6.16 -2.47
CA LYS A 34 -11.81 -6.92 -1.77
C LYS A 34 -10.87 -7.62 -2.73
N ARG A 35 -11.41 -8.23 -3.79
CA ARG A 35 -10.61 -8.92 -4.80
C ARG A 35 -9.75 -7.93 -5.58
N MET A 36 -10.31 -6.77 -5.94
CA MET A 36 -9.56 -5.70 -6.62
C MET A 36 -8.43 -5.17 -5.74
N ALA A 37 -8.71 -4.84 -4.48
CA ALA A 37 -7.70 -4.40 -3.52
C ALA A 37 -6.58 -5.44 -3.32
N ALA A 38 -6.95 -6.72 -3.23
CA ALA A 38 -5.98 -7.80 -3.11
C ALA A 38 -5.06 -7.89 -4.33
N VAL A 39 -5.61 -7.82 -5.54
CA VAL A 39 -4.82 -7.87 -6.78
C VAL A 39 -3.91 -6.64 -6.90
N GLN A 40 -4.44 -5.46 -6.62
CA GLN A 40 -3.71 -4.20 -6.72
C GLN A 40 -2.49 -4.18 -5.76
N GLU A 41 -2.71 -4.49 -4.48
CA GLU A 41 -1.62 -4.48 -3.50
C GLU A 41 -0.66 -5.66 -3.67
N SER A 42 -1.15 -6.84 -4.09
CA SER A 42 -0.26 -7.96 -4.43
C SER A 42 0.62 -7.64 -5.64
N GLY A 43 0.08 -6.96 -6.66
CA GLY A 43 0.81 -6.52 -7.84
C GLY A 43 1.92 -5.53 -7.47
N ARG A 44 1.58 -4.51 -6.66
CA ARG A 44 2.55 -3.54 -6.17
C ARG A 44 3.66 -4.19 -5.35
N ALA A 45 3.30 -5.07 -4.42
CA ALA A 45 4.26 -5.78 -3.58
C ALA A 45 5.18 -6.72 -4.38
N LEU A 46 4.62 -7.45 -5.35
CA LEU A 46 5.38 -8.35 -6.20
C LEU A 46 6.38 -7.59 -7.08
N VAL A 47 5.95 -6.49 -7.71
CA VAL A 47 6.85 -5.66 -8.53
C VAL A 47 7.92 -5.00 -7.67
N ALA A 48 7.57 -4.49 -6.48
CA ALA A 48 8.57 -3.98 -5.52
C ALA A 48 9.63 -5.02 -5.19
N TRP A 49 9.22 -6.28 -4.96
CA TRP A 49 10.15 -7.36 -4.66
C TRP A 49 11.05 -7.75 -5.85
N LEU A 50 10.52 -7.68 -7.07
CA LEU A 50 11.22 -8.08 -8.29
C LEU A 50 12.07 -6.97 -8.93
N THR A 51 12.00 -5.74 -8.41
CA THR A 51 12.76 -4.59 -8.93
C THR A 51 13.75 -4.07 -7.88
N PRO A 52 14.92 -4.72 -7.67
CA PRO A 52 15.92 -4.30 -6.69
C PRO A 52 16.43 -2.87 -6.90
N GLY A 53 16.52 -2.40 -8.15
CA GLY A 53 16.98 -1.05 -8.49
C GLY A 53 16.04 0.07 -8.05
N ALA A 54 14.80 -0.26 -7.63
CA ALA A 54 13.91 0.71 -7.01
C ALA A 54 14.39 1.12 -5.61
N HIS A 55 15.26 0.35 -4.96
CA HIS A 55 15.70 0.57 -3.58
C HIS A 55 14.51 0.73 -2.61
N ILE A 56 13.46 -0.06 -2.84
CA ILE A 56 12.22 -0.07 -2.08
C ILE A 56 11.88 -1.53 -1.77
N GLN A 57 11.62 -1.83 -0.51
CA GLN A 57 11.19 -3.17 -0.09
C GLN A 57 9.79 -3.13 0.52
N PRO A 58 8.90 -4.05 0.11
CA PRO A 58 7.60 -4.19 0.74
C PRO A 58 7.76 -4.85 2.11
N THR A 59 7.36 -4.17 3.19
CA THR A 59 7.44 -4.73 4.55
C THR A 59 6.11 -5.26 5.05
N LYS A 60 5.00 -4.69 4.56
CA LYS A 60 3.66 -5.08 4.96
C LYS A 60 2.65 -4.83 3.84
N VAL A 61 1.72 -5.74 3.68
CA VAL A 61 0.61 -5.63 2.73
C VAL A 61 -0.71 -5.82 3.48
N SER A 62 -1.69 -4.96 3.22
CA SER A 62 -3.01 -5.07 3.82
C SER A 62 -4.10 -4.68 2.84
N ILE A 63 -5.23 -5.40 2.89
CA ILE A 63 -6.46 -5.08 2.15
C ILE A 63 -7.55 -4.54 3.09
N ILE A 64 -7.15 -4.09 4.29
CA ILE A 64 -8.07 -3.50 5.25
C ILE A 64 -8.29 -2.04 4.83
N PRO A 65 -9.52 -1.62 4.52
CA PRO A 65 -9.79 -0.26 4.06
C PRO A 65 -9.48 0.76 5.16
N ARG A 66 -8.91 1.89 4.75
CA ARG A 66 -8.58 3.02 5.65
C ARG A 66 -9.12 4.31 5.06
N VAL A 67 -9.50 5.22 5.96
CA VAL A 67 -9.98 6.55 5.60
C VAL A 67 -8.93 7.54 6.09
N SER A 68 -8.33 8.29 5.17
CA SER A 68 -7.71 9.57 5.50
C SER A 68 -8.70 10.70 5.17
N GLU A 69 -8.48 11.89 5.72
CA GLU A 69 -9.34 13.07 5.46
C GLU A 69 -9.47 13.42 3.97
N ALA A 70 -8.53 12.96 3.13
CA ALA A 70 -8.50 13.24 1.69
C ALA A 70 -9.01 12.08 0.82
N THR A 71 -8.96 10.81 1.27
CA THR A 71 -9.28 9.66 0.38
C THR A 71 -9.64 8.35 1.10
N THR A 72 -10.47 7.53 0.45
CA THR A 72 -10.72 6.12 0.82
C THR A 72 -9.73 5.22 0.09
N SER A 73 -8.78 4.62 0.81
CA SER A 73 -7.94 3.56 0.26
C SER A 73 -8.52 2.19 0.59
N LEU A 74 -8.62 1.31 -0.41
CA LEU A 74 -9.12 -0.06 -0.26
C LEU A 74 -8.08 -1.03 0.33
N GLY A 75 -6.81 -0.59 0.40
CA GLY A 75 -5.68 -1.35 0.92
C GLY A 75 -4.41 -0.50 0.97
N TYR A 76 -3.28 -1.09 1.34
CA TYR A 76 -1.97 -0.45 1.23
C TYR A 76 -0.85 -1.49 1.18
N THR A 77 0.25 -1.10 0.52
CA THR A 77 1.54 -1.76 0.58
C THR A 77 2.52 -0.78 1.22
N GLN A 78 3.05 -1.15 2.38
CA GLN A 78 4.06 -0.37 3.07
C GLN A 78 5.39 -0.57 2.35
N LEU A 79 5.85 0.50 1.72
CA LEU A 79 7.12 0.59 1.03
C LEU A 79 8.09 1.36 1.93
N VAL A 80 9.21 0.76 2.30
CA VAL A 80 10.25 1.45 3.08
C VAL A 80 11.31 1.97 2.11
N PRO A 81 11.40 3.28 1.87
CA PRO A 81 12.43 3.85 1.03
C PRO A 81 13.76 3.93 1.78
N GLU A 82 14.87 3.82 1.05
CA GLU A 82 16.18 4.23 1.56
C GLU A 82 16.24 5.74 1.83
N ASP A 83 16.92 6.15 2.90
CA ASP A 83 17.19 7.56 3.22
C ASP A 83 18.28 8.11 2.27
N ARG A 84 17.87 8.37 1.02
CA ARG A 84 18.71 8.90 -0.05
C ARG A 84 18.02 10.08 -0.72
N ARG A 85 18.80 11.11 -1.02
CA ARG A 85 18.28 12.37 -1.60
C ARG A 85 18.43 12.50 -3.12
N LEU A 86 19.26 11.65 -3.74
CA LEU A 86 19.55 11.69 -5.17
C LEU A 86 19.33 10.30 -5.76
N PHE A 87 18.63 10.30 -6.90
CA PHE A 87 18.34 9.10 -7.68
C PHE A 87 18.78 9.32 -9.12
N THR A 88 19.32 8.27 -9.72
CA THR A 88 19.53 8.20 -11.17
C THR A 88 18.19 8.08 -11.89
N ILE A 89 18.19 8.34 -13.20
CA ILE A 89 16.99 8.17 -14.03
C ILE A 89 16.49 6.73 -13.99
N ASP A 90 17.40 5.76 -13.97
CA ASP A 90 17.06 4.33 -13.93
C ASP A 90 16.39 3.96 -12.59
N GLU A 91 16.93 4.43 -11.47
CA GLU A 91 16.31 4.23 -10.14
C GLU A 91 14.92 4.88 -10.06
N LEU A 92 14.73 6.05 -10.69
CA LEU A 92 13.42 6.70 -10.81
C LEU A 92 12.46 5.89 -11.68
N ALA A 93 12.93 5.34 -12.80
CA ALA A 93 12.14 4.46 -13.67
C ALA A 93 11.70 3.19 -12.94
N ASP A 94 12.59 2.59 -12.16
CA ASP A 94 12.29 1.43 -11.33
C ASP A 94 11.25 1.75 -10.25
N ARG A 95 11.39 2.89 -9.58
CA ARG A 95 10.38 3.38 -8.62
C ARG A 95 9.01 3.58 -9.27
N MET A 96 8.96 4.19 -10.47
CA MET A 96 7.71 4.37 -11.21
C MET A 96 7.08 3.01 -11.55
N THR A 97 7.89 2.04 -11.96
CA THR A 97 7.45 0.66 -12.24
C THR A 97 6.77 0.03 -11.03
N VAL A 98 7.37 0.14 -9.84
CA VAL A 98 6.79 -0.35 -8.59
C VAL A 98 5.43 0.28 -8.32
N LEU A 99 5.34 1.61 -8.43
CA LEU A 99 4.11 2.32 -8.10
C LEU A 99 2.97 2.00 -9.08
N LEU A 100 3.29 1.78 -10.36
CA LEU A 100 2.34 1.39 -11.41
C LEU A 100 2.01 -0.12 -11.39
N GLY A 101 2.79 -0.94 -10.69
CA GLY A 101 2.66 -2.40 -10.67
C GLY A 101 1.28 -2.91 -10.25
N GLY A 102 0.62 -2.23 -9.30
CA GLY A 102 -0.75 -2.59 -8.92
C GLY A 102 -1.77 -2.40 -10.04
N ARG A 103 -1.62 -1.33 -10.82
CA ARG A 103 -2.50 -1.03 -11.98
C ARG A 103 -2.26 -2.00 -13.13
N ALA A 104 -1.00 -2.37 -13.36
CA ALA A 104 -0.65 -3.41 -14.32
C ALA A 104 -1.25 -4.77 -13.92
N ALA A 105 -1.22 -5.12 -12.63
CA ALA A 105 -1.82 -6.35 -12.13
C ALA A 105 -3.36 -6.38 -12.31
N GLU A 106 -4.05 -5.25 -12.07
CA GLU A 106 -5.48 -5.14 -12.38
C GLU A 106 -5.78 -5.43 -13.85
N GLN A 107 -5.01 -4.82 -14.76
CA GLN A 107 -5.17 -5.02 -16.19
C GLN A 107 -4.96 -6.49 -16.58
N VAL A 108 -3.97 -7.18 -15.99
CA VAL A 108 -3.69 -8.60 -16.29
C VAL A 108 -4.81 -9.51 -15.77
N VAL A 109 -5.34 -9.26 -14.57
CA VAL A 109 -6.29 -10.18 -13.91
C VAL A 109 -7.73 -9.91 -14.31
N PHE A 110 -8.11 -8.65 -14.51
CA PHE A 110 -9.49 -8.25 -14.76
C PHE A 110 -9.74 -7.75 -16.19
N ASN A 111 -8.67 -7.58 -17.00
CA ASN A 111 -8.75 -6.98 -18.33
C ASN A 111 -9.42 -5.59 -18.34
N THR A 112 -9.35 -4.90 -17.21
CA THR A 112 -9.86 -3.54 -17.00
C THR A 112 -9.02 -2.87 -15.94
N VAL A 113 -9.06 -1.54 -15.91
CA VAL A 113 -8.36 -0.76 -14.90
C VAL A 113 -9.32 0.11 -14.12
N SER A 114 -9.19 0.11 -12.80
CA SER A 114 -10.00 0.96 -11.93
C SER A 114 -9.33 2.31 -11.62
N ASP A 115 -10.11 3.26 -11.10
CA ASP A 115 -9.59 4.54 -10.59
C ASP A 115 -8.90 4.41 -9.23
N ALA A 116 -8.76 3.20 -8.68
CA ALA A 116 -8.21 2.96 -7.35
C ALA A 116 -6.77 3.47 -7.17
N LEU A 117 -5.97 3.52 -8.25
CA LEU A 117 -4.62 4.11 -8.21
C LEU A 117 -4.63 5.64 -8.02
N PHE A 118 -5.61 6.35 -8.59
CA PHE A 118 -5.75 7.81 -8.40
C PHE A 118 -5.98 8.14 -6.92
N ASN A 119 -6.79 7.34 -6.25
CA ASN A 119 -7.12 7.52 -4.84
C ASN A 119 -5.98 7.14 -3.89
N ALA A 120 -5.11 6.19 -4.24
CA ALA A 120 -3.98 5.80 -3.38
C ALA A 120 -2.88 6.87 -3.30
N TYR A 121 -2.59 7.58 -4.39
CA TYR A 121 -1.52 8.59 -4.43
C TYR A 121 -1.86 9.88 -3.66
N ALA A 122 -3.14 10.22 -3.53
CA ALA A 122 -3.58 11.36 -2.74
C ALA A 122 -3.37 11.20 -1.22
N SER A 123 -2.90 10.02 -0.78
CA SER A 123 -2.63 9.70 0.63
C SER A 123 -1.15 9.66 1.01
N VAL A 124 -0.24 9.90 0.07
CA VAL A 124 1.19 10.10 0.38
C VAL A 124 1.40 11.60 0.61
N PRO A 125 1.73 12.05 1.84
CA PRO A 125 2.05 13.45 2.10
C PRO A 125 3.30 13.92 1.36
#